data_AF-A0A2D4RVZ8-F1
#
_entry.id   AF-A0A2D4RVZ8-F1
#
_cell.length_a   1.000
_cell.length_b   1.000
_cell.length_c   1.000
_cell.angle_alpha   90.00
_cell.angle_beta   90.00
_cell.angle_gamma   90.00
#
_symmetry.space_group_name_H-M   'P 1'
#
loop_
_entity.id
_entity.type
_entity.pdbx_description
1 polymer ?
#
loop_
_entity_poly.entity_id
_entity_poly.type
_entity_poly.pdbx_seq_one_letter_code
_entity_poly.pdbx_strand_id
1 'polypeptide(L)'
;MPQPKLISLAAAVDRFTQNGVQYASGAALPIGSDAIVLGRELLRQGRNQLHAIFHCNSQQLNLLAGAGAVDKAECGFSGLEVFGFANGLRRAVETGATQLEDYSNLAMAIRLFGGAMNWPFVPATVNIGSDIQYRSAFSPEEYPATSKIPMITDPFSGRQLGAFQSLQPEVAAIHVSMADPLGNAIMLGTEWSRFELSRAAKKVILVADEIVHTDCMRQFPNLVRIPDIVVDAVVYWPFAAWPQSSPGLYDVDEDHMRSMNKALATEETTQQYLKDYVFSYQSHRDYLGMIGNETREKITQTETSFLMDPYRKWILSADEIAKLVLEGER
;
A
#
# COMPACT_ATOMS: atom_id res chain seq x y z
N MET A 1 -18.83 -2.20 24.90
CA MET A 1 -17.75 -2.97 24.21
C MET A 1 -17.28 -2.10 23.05
N PRO A 2 -15.97 -2.06 22.74
CA PRO A 2 -15.51 -1.36 21.54
C PRO A 2 -16.22 -1.95 20.31
N GLN A 3 -16.68 -1.10 19.40
CA GLN A 3 -17.34 -1.54 18.17
C GLN A 3 -16.31 -2.17 17.22
N PRO A 4 -16.67 -3.26 16.52
CA PRO A 4 -15.82 -3.83 15.49
C PRO A 4 -15.62 -2.82 14.35
N LYS A 5 -14.40 -2.74 13.86
CA LYS A 5 -14.00 -1.91 12.71
C LYS A 5 -13.98 -2.70 11.40
N LEU A 6 -14.38 -3.98 11.47
CA LEU A 6 -14.42 -4.88 10.34
C LEU A 6 -15.58 -4.52 9.41
N ILE A 7 -15.27 -4.14 8.17
CA ILE A 7 -16.23 -3.72 7.14
C ILE A 7 -15.85 -4.33 5.78
N SER A 8 -16.75 -4.26 4.80
CA SER A 8 -16.43 -4.72 3.44
C SER A 8 -15.40 -3.82 2.77
N LEU A 9 -14.68 -4.38 1.79
CA LEU A 9 -13.73 -3.63 0.96
C LEU A 9 -14.40 -2.44 0.27
N ALA A 10 -15.60 -2.63 -0.27
CA ALA A 10 -16.37 -1.58 -0.94
C ALA A 10 -16.74 -0.45 0.03
N ALA A 11 -17.21 -0.79 1.23
CA ALA A 11 -17.53 0.21 2.26
C ALA A 11 -16.28 0.97 2.73
N ALA A 12 -15.13 0.30 2.86
CA ALA A 12 -13.88 0.96 3.25
C ALA A 12 -13.45 1.99 2.19
N VAL A 13 -13.46 1.61 0.91
CA VAL A 13 -13.12 2.55 -0.17
C VAL A 13 -14.14 3.69 -0.24
N ASP A 14 -15.44 3.41 -0.14
CA ASP A 14 -16.46 4.44 -0.20
C ASP A 14 -16.34 5.46 0.95
N ARG A 15 -16.14 4.98 2.19
CA ARG A 15 -16.10 5.81 3.40
C ARG A 15 -14.84 6.68 3.52
N PHE A 16 -13.69 6.16 3.12
CA PHE A 16 -12.39 6.77 3.46
C PHE A 16 -11.65 7.34 2.25
N THR A 17 -12.20 7.24 1.05
CA THR A 17 -11.55 7.71 -0.17
C THR A 17 -12.50 8.56 -1.02
N GLN A 18 -11.92 9.45 -1.80
CA GLN A 18 -12.61 10.33 -2.73
C GLN A 18 -11.65 10.68 -3.88
N ASN A 19 -12.15 11.33 -4.94
CA ASN A 19 -11.26 11.86 -5.97
C ASN A 19 -10.35 12.94 -5.37
N GLY A 20 -9.10 13.04 -5.82
CA GLY A 20 -8.16 14.02 -5.28
C GLY A 20 -7.45 13.60 -3.99
N VAL A 21 -7.80 12.46 -3.39
CA VAL A 21 -7.28 12.07 -2.07
C VAL A 21 -5.78 11.75 -2.11
N GLN A 22 -5.06 12.13 -1.06
CA GLN A 22 -3.71 11.60 -0.80
C GLN A 22 -3.81 10.17 -0.30
N TYR A 23 -3.52 9.23 -1.19
CA TYR A 23 -3.58 7.79 -0.95
C TYR A 23 -2.18 7.22 -0.78
N ALA A 24 -1.93 6.56 0.35
CA ALA A 24 -0.69 5.84 0.58
C ALA A 24 -0.91 4.34 0.68
N SER A 25 -0.01 3.57 0.06
CA SER A 25 0.04 2.11 0.18
C SER A 25 1.46 1.63 -0.11
N GLY A 26 1.72 0.33 0.00
CA GLY A 26 2.96 -0.26 -0.51
C GLY A 26 4.21 0.21 0.22
N ALA A 27 4.10 0.62 1.49
CA ALA A 27 5.25 0.85 2.38
C ALA A 27 5.98 -0.46 2.74
N ALA A 28 6.14 -1.35 1.75
CA ALA A 28 6.63 -2.71 1.75
C ALA A 28 7.51 -2.94 0.51
N LEU A 29 7.96 -4.17 0.31
CA LEU A 29 8.75 -4.54 -0.87
C LEU A 29 7.91 -4.42 -2.16
N PRO A 30 8.49 -4.01 -3.30
CA PRO A 30 7.79 -3.98 -4.59
C PRO A 30 7.16 -5.30 -5.04
N ILE A 31 7.54 -6.41 -4.43
CA ILE A 31 7.08 -7.77 -4.75
C ILE A 31 6.33 -8.46 -3.60
N GLY A 32 5.95 -7.74 -2.53
CA GLY A 32 5.25 -8.35 -1.40
C GLY A 32 4.49 -7.36 -0.51
N SER A 33 3.39 -7.84 0.06
CA SER A 33 2.63 -7.20 1.15
C SER A 33 2.13 -5.78 0.87
N ASP A 34 1.67 -5.52 -0.37
CA ASP A 34 0.86 -4.34 -0.70
C ASP A 34 -0.62 -4.73 -0.86
N ALA A 35 -1.55 -3.83 -0.59
CA ALA A 35 -2.99 -4.10 -0.66
C ALA A 35 -3.54 -3.92 -2.09
N ILE A 36 -3.05 -4.71 -3.06
CA ILE A 36 -3.40 -4.60 -4.49
C ILE A 36 -4.91 -4.57 -4.72
N VAL A 37 -5.68 -5.38 -3.97
CA VAL A 37 -7.13 -5.43 -4.09
C VAL A 37 -7.81 -4.07 -3.79
N LEU A 38 -7.25 -3.27 -2.88
CA LEU A 38 -7.81 -1.96 -2.56
C LEU A 38 -7.60 -0.99 -3.73
N GLY A 39 -6.46 -1.05 -4.41
CA GLY A 39 -6.24 -0.39 -5.70
C GLY A 39 -7.26 -0.79 -6.77
N ARG A 40 -7.64 -2.07 -6.85
CA ARG A 40 -8.68 -2.52 -7.78
C ARG A 40 -10.04 -1.95 -7.42
N GLU A 41 -10.39 -1.91 -6.13
CA GLU A 41 -11.65 -1.34 -5.68
C GLU A 41 -11.72 0.18 -5.88
N LEU A 42 -10.61 0.92 -5.68
CA LEU A 42 -10.51 2.33 -6.06
C LEU A 42 -10.92 2.54 -7.54
N LEU A 43 -10.41 1.71 -8.44
CA LEU A 43 -10.77 1.76 -9.87
C LEU A 43 -12.23 1.37 -10.14
N ARG A 44 -12.75 0.34 -9.45
CA ARG A 44 -14.16 -0.09 -9.57
C ARG A 44 -15.14 1.00 -9.16
N GLN A 45 -14.78 1.81 -8.16
CA GLN A 45 -15.57 2.96 -7.71
C GLN A 45 -15.25 4.26 -8.47
N GLY A 46 -14.44 4.19 -9.52
CA GLY A 46 -14.12 5.34 -10.39
C GLY A 46 -13.29 6.43 -9.70
N ARG A 47 -12.55 6.09 -8.64
CA ARG A 47 -11.67 7.04 -7.94
C ARG A 47 -10.55 7.48 -8.89
N ASN A 48 -10.34 8.79 -8.96
CA ASN A 48 -9.39 9.41 -9.89
C ASN A 48 -8.70 10.63 -9.27
N GLN A 49 -7.71 11.19 -9.99
CA GLN A 49 -6.88 12.31 -9.52
C GLN A 49 -6.23 11.98 -8.17
N LEU A 50 -5.80 10.74 -7.99
CA LEU A 50 -5.19 10.30 -6.75
C LEU A 50 -3.78 10.88 -6.65
N HIS A 51 -3.47 11.45 -5.49
CA HIS A 51 -2.09 11.72 -5.11
C HIS A 51 -1.53 10.50 -4.38
N ALA A 52 -0.77 9.68 -5.12
CA ALA A 52 -0.26 8.40 -4.65
C ALA A 52 1.09 8.52 -3.92
N ILE A 53 1.19 8.04 -2.69
CA ILE A 53 2.41 8.06 -1.88
C ILE A 53 2.86 6.61 -1.63
N PHE A 54 3.98 6.22 -2.22
CA PHE A 54 4.50 4.86 -2.13
C PHE A 54 5.96 4.90 -1.70
N HIS A 55 6.35 4.20 -0.63
CA HIS A 55 7.77 4.12 -0.27
C HIS A 55 8.56 3.53 -1.44
N CYS A 56 8.14 2.34 -1.87
CA CYS A 56 8.58 1.72 -3.10
C CYS A 56 7.34 1.44 -3.96
N ASN A 57 7.45 1.70 -5.26
CA ASN A 57 6.44 1.33 -6.23
C ASN A 57 6.20 -0.19 -6.18
N SER A 58 4.95 -0.56 -6.41
CA SER A 58 4.49 -1.94 -6.51
C SER A 58 3.64 -2.10 -7.78
N GLN A 59 3.08 -3.29 -7.98
CA GLN A 59 2.04 -3.46 -9.01
C GLN A 59 0.82 -2.55 -8.77
N GLN A 60 0.60 -2.06 -7.55
CA GLN A 60 -0.53 -1.19 -7.26
C GLN A 60 -0.39 0.17 -7.92
N LEU A 61 0.72 0.86 -7.69
CA LEU A 61 0.97 2.17 -8.31
C LEU A 61 1.10 2.00 -9.84
N ASN A 62 1.73 0.92 -10.30
CA ASN A 62 1.77 0.57 -11.72
C ASN A 62 0.37 0.45 -12.34
N LEU A 63 -0.55 -0.25 -11.67
CA LEU A 63 -1.94 -0.42 -12.09
C LEU A 63 -2.72 0.89 -12.07
N LEU A 64 -2.68 1.61 -10.95
CA LEU A 64 -3.43 2.83 -10.75
C LEU A 64 -2.99 3.92 -11.74
N ALA A 65 -1.68 4.05 -11.99
CA ALA A 65 -1.14 4.97 -12.99
C ALA A 65 -1.49 4.52 -14.41
N GLY A 66 -1.33 3.22 -14.74
CA GLY A 66 -1.70 2.68 -16.05
C GLY A 66 -3.19 2.85 -16.38
N ALA A 67 -4.05 2.78 -15.37
CA ALA A 67 -5.49 3.02 -15.48
C ALA A 67 -5.87 4.51 -15.55
N GLY A 68 -4.91 5.42 -15.42
CA GLY A 68 -5.16 6.87 -15.44
C GLY A 68 -5.81 7.42 -14.15
N ALA A 69 -5.75 6.69 -13.04
CA ALA A 69 -6.35 7.12 -11.77
C ALA A 69 -5.43 8.04 -10.94
N VAL A 70 -4.13 8.06 -11.24
CA VAL A 70 -3.10 8.80 -10.49
C VAL A 70 -2.59 9.96 -11.32
N ASP A 71 -2.75 11.20 -10.83
CA ASP A 71 -2.21 12.40 -11.48
C ASP A 71 -0.91 12.89 -10.81
N LYS A 72 -0.72 12.55 -9.53
CA LYS A 72 0.50 12.82 -8.76
C LYS A 72 0.98 11.57 -8.05
N ALA A 73 2.28 11.33 -8.06
CA ALA A 73 2.89 10.25 -7.32
C ALA A 73 4.18 10.70 -6.63
N GLU A 74 4.45 10.20 -5.44
CA GLU A 74 5.73 10.34 -4.76
C GLU A 74 6.31 8.95 -4.47
N CYS A 75 7.55 8.69 -4.87
CA CYS A 75 8.18 7.40 -4.59
C CYS A 75 9.69 7.42 -4.36
N GLY A 76 10.19 6.42 -3.61
CA GLY A 76 11.61 6.20 -3.36
C GLY A 76 12.29 5.27 -4.38
N PHE A 77 11.47 4.48 -5.09
CA PHE A 77 11.88 3.51 -6.11
C PHE A 77 10.68 3.21 -7.01
N SER A 78 10.84 3.29 -8.34
CA SER A 78 9.74 3.18 -9.32
C SER A 78 9.71 1.85 -10.11
N GLY A 79 10.57 0.88 -9.77
CA GLY A 79 10.67 -0.42 -10.44
C GLY A 79 9.76 -1.50 -9.85
N LEU A 80 9.85 -2.71 -10.42
CA LEU A 80 9.20 -3.94 -9.96
C LEU A 80 10.23 -5.06 -9.71
N GLU A 81 11.43 -4.69 -9.26
CA GLU A 81 12.54 -5.63 -8.99
C GLU A 81 12.86 -6.51 -10.22
N VAL A 82 12.82 -7.83 -10.04
CA VAL A 82 13.09 -8.85 -11.07
C VAL A 82 12.07 -8.87 -12.21
N PHE A 83 10.95 -8.14 -12.09
CA PHE A 83 9.91 -8.03 -13.12
C PHE A 83 10.07 -6.80 -14.02
N GLY A 84 11.12 -5.98 -13.79
CA GLY A 84 11.52 -4.89 -14.66
C GLY A 84 10.94 -3.52 -14.28
N PHE A 85 10.89 -2.61 -15.25
CA PHE A 85 10.25 -1.30 -15.06
C PHE A 85 8.73 -1.43 -14.98
N ALA A 86 8.09 -0.55 -14.20
CA ALA A 86 6.64 -0.47 -14.11
C ALA A 86 6.07 0.18 -15.39
N ASN A 87 5.61 -0.62 -16.34
CA ASN A 87 5.25 -0.12 -17.68
C ASN A 87 4.06 0.84 -17.67
N GLY A 88 3.06 0.61 -16.82
CA GLY A 88 1.90 1.48 -16.65
C GLY A 88 2.29 2.82 -16.05
N LEU A 89 3.07 2.81 -14.96
CA LEU A 89 3.61 4.03 -14.36
C LEU A 89 4.50 4.80 -15.35
N ARG A 90 5.42 4.11 -16.02
CA ARG A 90 6.30 4.70 -17.03
C ARG A 90 5.50 5.39 -18.13
N ARG A 91 4.51 4.70 -18.71
CA ARG A 91 3.66 5.27 -19.76
C ARG A 91 2.94 6.52 -19.27
N ALA A 92 2.38 6.48 -18.06
CA ALA A 92 1.68 7.63 -17.48
C ALA A 92 2.61 8.83 -17.25
N VAL A 93 3.85 8.59 -16.81
CA VAL A 93 4.85 9.65 -16.62
C VAL A 93 5.37 10.21 -17.95
N GLU A 94 5.77 9.35 -18.89
CA GLU A 94 6.32 9.77 -20.20
C GLU A 94 5.30 10.54 -21.05
N THR A 95 4.00 10.30 -20.85
CA THR A 95 2.91 11.03 -21.51
C THR A 95 2.48 12.30 -20.78
N GLY A 96 3.00 12.54 -19.58
CA GLY A 96 2.62 13.69 -18.73
C GLY A 96 1.28 13.53 -18.01
N ALA A 97 0.67 12.34 -18.04
CA ALA A 97 -0.58 12.06 -17.33
C ALA A 97 -0.37 11.95 -15.80
N THR A 98 0.83 11.57 -15.36
CA THR A 98 1.22 11.50 -13.94
C THR A 98 2.50 12.29 -13.69
N GLN A 99 2.46 13.20 -12.72
CA GLN A 99 3.66 13.85 -12.18
C GLN A 99 4.29 12.93 -11.13
N LEU A 100 5.47 12.38 -11.40
CA LEU A 100 6.19 11.51 -10.47
C LEU A 100 7.31 12.30 -9.77
N GLU A 101 7.10 12.62 -8.50
CA GLU A 101 8.07 13.30 -7.65
C GLU A 101 8.96 12.28 -6.95
N ASP A 102 10.20 12.17 -7.43
CA ASP A 102 11.14 11.20 -6.87
C ASP A 102 11.76 11.70 -5.57
N TYR A 103 11.92 10.78 -4.62
CA TYR A 103 12.76 10.90 -3.44
C TYR A 103 13.72 9.70 -3.41
N SER A 104 14.73 9.72 -2.54
CA SER A 104 15.50 8.48 -2.32
C SER A 104 14.72 7.55 -1.39
N ASN A 105 15.06 6.25 -1.40
CA ASN A 105 14.49 5.28 -0.46
C ASN A 105 14.61 5.72 1.01
N LEU A 106 15.76 6.29 1.41
CA LEU A 106 15.94 6.79 2.76
C LEU A 106 15.11 8.06 3.00
N ALA A 107 15.01 8.96 2.02
CA ALA A 107 14.16 10.16 2.13
C ALA A 107 12.69 9.79 2.37
N MET A 108 12.15 8.81 1.64
CA MET A 108 10.77 8.35 1.89
C MET A 108 10.59 7.77 3.31
N ALA A 109 11.53 6.94 3.76
CA ALA A 109 11.49 6.35 5.09
C ALA A 109 11.48 7.42 6.19
N ILE A 110 12.37 8.42 6.12
CA ILE A 110 12.42 9.48 7.12
C ILE A 110 11.20 10.40 7.06
N ARG A 111 10.62 10.63 5.88
CA ARG A 111 9.40 11.46 5.74
C ARG A 111 8.20 10.78 6.38
N LEU A 112 8.05 9.46 6.22
CA LEU A 112 7.03 8.67 6.93
C LEU A 112 7.29 8.69 8.44
N PHE A 113 8.55 8.52 8.86
CA PHE A 113 8.93 8.59 10.28
C PHE A 113 8.60 9.96 10.90
N GLY A 114 8.92 11.05 10.21
CA GLY A 114 8.53 12.40 10.65
C GLY A 114 7.02 12.56 10.77
N GLY A 115 6.27 11.98 9.84
CA GLY A 115 4.81 11.89 9.89
C GLY A 115 4.32 11.18 11.15
N ALA A 116 4.87 9.99 11.43
CA ALA A 116 4.54 9.18 12.60
C ALA A 116 4.84 9.89 13.93
N MET A 117 5.88 10.73 13.95
CA MET A 117 6.24 11.54 15.12
C MET A 117 5.51 12.88 15.18
N ASN A 118 4.66 13.18 14.19
CA ASN A 118 4.00 14.47 14.00
C ASN A 118 5.01 15.64 14.00
N TRP A 119 6.18 15.44 13.40
CA TRP A 119 7.18 16.47 13.22
C TRP A 119 6.84 17.36 12.01
N PRO A 120 7.10 18.67 12.08
CA PRO A 120 6.82 19.56 10.96
C PRO A 120 7.69 19.26 9.73
N PHE A 121 8.94 18.82 9.97
CA PHE A 121 9.88 18.39 8.94
C PHE A 121 10.94 17.47 9.55
N VAL A 122 11.71 16.80 8.69
CA VAL A 122 12.87 15.98 9.09
C VAL A 122 14.16 16.55 8.49
N PRO A 123 15.15 16.91 9.30
CA PRO A 123 16.46 17.32 8.81
C PRO A 123 17.29 16.11 8.39
N ALA A 124 17.82 16.09 7.17
CA ALA A 124 18.70 15.00 6.70
C ALA A 124 19.71 15.45 5.65
N THR A 125 20.77 14.67 5.47
CA THR A 125 21.79 14.89 4.44
C THR A 125 21.52 14.17 3.13
N VAL A 126 20.53 13.27 3.11
CA VAL A 126 20.18 12.48 1.93
C VAL A 126 19.67 13.42 0.82
N ASN A 127 19.85 13.04 -0.45
CA ASN A 127 19.44 13.79 -1.65
C ASN A 127 20.15 15.15 -1.89
N ILE A 128 20.81 15.76 -0.89
CA ILE A 128 21.52 17.03 -1.07
C ILE A 128 22.61 16.89 -2.14
N GLY A 129 22.65 17.86 -3.07
CA GLY A 129 23.59 17.90 -4.18
C GLY A 129 23.22 17.02 -5.38
N SER A 130 22.10 16.31 -5.33
CA SER A 130 21.61 15.48 -6.43
C SER A 130 20.54 16.17 -7.26
N ASP A 131 20.27 15.68 -8.48
CA ASP A 131 19.11 16.12 -9.25
C ASP A 131 17.79 15.90 -8.50
N ILE A 132 17.72 14.94 -7.58
CA ILE A 132 16.50 14.73 -6.77
C ILE A 132 16.21 15.95 -5.87
N GLN A 133 17.25 16.66 -5.42
CA GLN A 133 17.08 17.94 -4.72
C GLN A 133 16.64 19.05 -5.67
N TYR A 134 17.30 19.16 -6.81
CA TYR A 134 17.17 20.33 -7.69
C TYR A 134 16.04 20.24 -8.72
N ARG A 135 15.38 19.08 -8.86
CA ARG A 135 14.24 18.85 -9.75
C ARG A 135 12.99 18.55 -8.93
N SER A 136 11.90 19.21 -9.29
CA SER A 136 10.55 18.91 -8.79
C SER A 136 9.63 18.59 -9.96
N ALA A 137 8.97 17.43 -9.93
CA ALA A 137 7.91 17.10 -10.88
C ALA A 137 6.63 17.90 -10.64
N PHE A 138 6.40 18.36 -9.41
CA PHE A 138 5.26 19.20 -9.05
C PHE A 138 5.47 20.69 -9.36
N SER A 139 6.71 21.11 -9.63
CA SER A 139 7.07 22.48 -10.02
C SER A 139 8.23 22.45 -11.03
N PRO A 140 8.00 21.90 -12.24
CA PRO A 140 9.06 21.61 -13.23
C PRO A 140 9.77 22.86 -13.76
N GLU A 141 9.13 24.03 -13.68
CA GLU A 141 9.69 25.33 -14.03
C GLU A 141 10.69 25.88 -13.00
N GLU A 142 10.70 25.34 -11.78
CA GLU A 142 11.61 25.76 -10.71
C GLU A 142 12.95 24.99 -10.82
N TYR A 143 13.99 25.64 -11.37
CA TYR A 143 15.33 25.05 -11.43
C TYR A 143 16.46 26.04 -11.02
N PRO A 144 17.28 25.70 -10.00
CA PRO A 144 17.13 24.55 -9.11
C PRO A 144 15.89 24.69 -8.21
N ALA A 145 15.19 23.60 -7.95
CA ALA A 145 14.09 23.55 -6.99
C ALA A 145 14.59 23.88 -5.58
N THR A 146 13.98 24.87 -4.95
CA THR A 146 14.26 25.32 -3.58
C THR A 146 13.12 24.98 -2.61
N SER A 147 11.93 24.75 -3.14
CA SER A 147 10.73 24.39 -2.39
C SER A 147 10.66 22.91 -1.96
N LYS A 148 11.20 21.99 -2.78
CA LYS A 148 11.11 20.54 -2.57
C LYS A 148 11.93 20.03 -1.37
N ILE A 149 13.20 20.42 -1.30
CA ILE A 149 14.14 20.09 -0.21
C ILE A 149 14.92 21.36 0.16
N PRO A 150 14.28 22.31 0.88
CA PRO A 150 14.93 23.54 1.28
C PRO A 150 16.12 23.26 2.21
N MET A 151 17.17 24.07 2.09
CA MET A 151 18.36 23.95 2.93
C MET A 151 18.17 24.69 4.26
N ILE A 152 18.62 24.08 5.35
CA ILE A 152 18.63 24.65 6.70
C ILE A 152 20.03 24.52 7.32
N THR A 153 20.32 25.34 8.32
CA THR A 153 21.59 25.26 9.06
C THR A 153 21.37 24.50 10.38
N ASP A 154 22.15 23.45 10.60
CA ASP A 154 22.23 22.76 11.89
C ASP A 154 22.78 23.73 12.96
N PRO A 155 22.01 24.05 14.02
CA PRO A 155 22.43 25.01 15.03
C PRO A 155 23.60 24.53 15.89
N PHE A 156 23.92 23.22 15.90
CA PHE A 156 24.99 22.67 16.72
C PHE A 156 26.33 22.59 15.98
N SER A 157 26.28 22.25 14.68
CA SER A 157 27.50 22.06 13.87
C SER A 157 27.74 23.14 12.81
N GLY A 158 26.74 23.98 12.54
CA GLY A 158 26.76 24.95 11.43
C GLY A 158 26.68 24.31 10.04
N ARG A 159 26.48 22.98 9.94
CA ARG A 159 26.37 22.28 8.66
C ARG A 159 25.04 22.58 7.98
N GLN A 160 25.07 22.64 6.65
CA GLN A 160 23.85 22.71 5.85
C GLN A 160 23.21 21.32 5.69
N LEU A 161 21.91 21.23 5.97
CA LEU A 161 21.07 20.03 5.86
C LEU A 161 19.86 20.32 4.96
N GLY A 162 19.24 19.29 4.41
CA GLY A 162 17.97 19.39 3.71
C GLY A 162 16.83 19.21 4.70
N ALA A 163 15.78 20.01 4.56
CA ALA A 163 14.53 19.85 5.30
C ALA A 163 13.53 19.10 4.42
N PHE A 164 13.11 17.93 4.90
CA PHE A 164 12.12 17.09 4.23
C PHE A 164 10.76 17.26 4.88
N GLN A 165 9.74 17.57 4.10
CA GLN A 165 8.37 17.60 4.62
C GLN A 165 7.93 16.21 5.08
N SER A 166 7.47 16.13 6.33
CA SER A 166 6.87 14.91 6.89
C SER A 166 5.62 14.53 6.11
N LEU A 167 5.45 13.23 5.83
CA LEU A 167 4.26 12.73 5.13
C LEU A 167 3.10 12.59 6.11
N GLN A 168 1.92 13.09 5.74
CA GLN A 168 0.67 12.87 6.47
C GLN A 168 -0.45 12.50 5.50
N PRO A 169 -0.40 11.30 4.87
CA PRO A 169 -1.38 10.88 3.90
C PRO A 169 -2.80 10.97 4.47
N GLU A 170 -3.77 11.33 3.64
CA GLU A 170 -5.16 11.42 4.08
C GLU A 170 -5.73 10.04 4.38
N VAL A 171 -5.35 9.04 3.59
CA VAL A 171 -5.71 7.64 3.81
C VAL A 171 -4.54 6.72 3.47
N ALA A 172 -4.31 5.73 4.33
CA ALA A 172 -3.37 4.65 4.09
C ALA A 172 -4.09 3.30 4.06
N ALA A 173 -3.82 2.52 3.02
CA ALA A 173 -4.16 1.10 2.99
C ALA A 173 -2.91 0.27 3.30
N ILE A 174 -3.02 -0.60 4.30
CA ILE A 174 -1.89 -1.39 4.77
C ILE A 174 -2.29 -2.85 4.76
N HIS A 175 -1.61 -3.63 3.93
CA HIS A 175 -1.73 -5.08 3.97
C HIS A 175 -1.06 -5.64 5.23
N VAL A 176 -1.77 -6.55 5.89
CA VAL A 176 -1.31 -7.27 7.09
C VAL A 176 -1.63 -8.76 6.94
N SER A 177 -0.79 -9.62 7.51
CA SER A 177 -1.04 -11.07 7.47
C SER A 177 -2.31 -11.42 8.24
N MET A 178 -2.52 -10.79 9.40
CA MET A 178 -3.73 -10.98 10.18
C MET A 178 -4.10 -9.76 11.01
N ALA A 179 -5.40 -9.58 11.23
CA ALA A 179 -5.96 -8.57 12.13
C ALA A 179 -7.08 -9.15 13.00
N ASP A 180 -7.36 -8.53 14.14
CA ASP A 180 -8.59 -8.79 14.87
C ASP A 180 -9.70 -7.81 14.43
N PRO A 181 -10.97 -8.04 14.79
CA PRO A 181 -12.06 -7.14 14.40
C PRO A 181 -11.97 -5.73 14.99
N LEU A 182 -11.09 -5.48 15.96
CA LEU A 182 -10.90 -4.17 16.59
C LEU A 182 -9.85 -3.32 15.88
N GLY A 183 -8.96 -3.95 15.09
CA GLY A 183 -7.90 -3.27 14.34
C GLY A 183 -6.48 -3.54 14.87
N ASN A 184 -6.31 -4.46 15.81
CA ASN A 184 -4.96 -4.92 16.18
C ASN A 184 -4.44 -5.84 15.08
N ALA A 185 -3.20 -5.65 14.64
CA ALA A 185 -2.65 -6.44 13.55
C ALA A 185 -1.22 -6.93 13.79
N ILE A 186 -0.98 -8.14 13.28
CA ILE A 186 0.31 -8.82 13.22
C ILE A 186 0.70 -8.95 11.75
N MET A 187 1.95 -8.61 11.45
CA MET A 187 2.55 -8.76 10.13
C MET A 187 3.62 -9.84 10.19
N LEU A 188 3.53 -10.84 9.32
CA LEU A 188 4.60 -11.80 9.12
C LEU A 188 5.59 -11.27 8.08
N GLY A 189 6.87 -11.58 8.26
CA GLY A 189 7.94 -11.06 7.42
C GLY A 189 8.35 -9.61 7.77
N THR A 190 8.99 -8.92 6.83
CA THR A 190 9.57 -7.60 7.07
C THR A 190 8.51 -6.50 7.09
N GLU A 191 8.49 -5.67 8.14
CA GLU A 191 7.50 -4.60 8.31
C GLU A 191 7.67 -3.42 7.35
N TRP A 192 8.91 -3.13 6.93
CA TRP A 192 9.27 -1.94 6.17
C TRP A 192 8.73 -0.68 6.85
N SER A 193 8.17 0.28 6.11
CA SER A 193 7.65 1.52 6.66
C SER A 193 6.14 1.48 6.96
N ARG A 194 5.53 0.29 7.00
CA ARG A 194 4.11 0.13 7.38
C ARG A 194 3.85 0.58 8.82
N PHE A 195 4.82 0.38 9.72
CA PHE A 195 4.73 0.83 11.10
C PHE A 195 4.62 2.36 11.19
N GLU A 196 5.49 3.08 10.50
CA GLU A 196 5.46 4.55 10.41
C GLU A 196 4.22 5.02 9.66
N LEU A 197 3.89 4.39 8.52
CA LEU A 197 2.73 4.76 7.71
C LEU A 197 1.42 4.71 8.52
N SER A 198 1.24 3.67 9.34
CA SER A 198 0.05 3.54 10.20
C SER A 198 -0.11 4.67 11.23
N ARG A 199 0.96 5.40 11.55
CA ARG A 199 0.95 6.51 12.51
C ARG A 199 0.99 7.87 11.81
N ALA A 200 1.52 7.91 10.59
CA ALA A 200 1.61 9.10 9.77
C ALA A 200 0.28 9.44 9.09
N ALA A 201 -0.50 8.43 8.69
CA ALA A 201 -1.75 8.63 7.98
C ALA A 201 -2.87 9.15 8.89
N LYS A 202 -3.76 9.98 8.33
CA LYS A 202 -4.94 10.50 9.04
C LYS A 202 -6.05 9.44 9.17
N LYS A 203 -6.12 8.53 8.19
CA LYS A 203 -7.02 7.37 8.16
C LYS A 203 -6.27 6.11 7.81
N VAL A 204 -6.50 5.03 8.54
CA VAL A 204 -5.84 3.73 8.30
C VAL A 204 -6.88 2.64 8.04
N ILE A 205 -6.74 2.02 6.87
CA ILE A 205 -7.47 0.83 6.45
C ILE A 205 -6.50 -0.34 6.48
N LEU A 206 -6.75 -1.33 7.35
CA LEU A 206 -6.04 -2.59 7.32
C LEU A 206 -6.72 -3.54 6.35
N VAL A 207 -5.95 -4.16 5.46
CA VAL A 207 -6.42 -5.22 4.57
C VAL A 207 -5.73 -6.51 4.97
N ALA A 208 -6.48 -7.40 5.61
CA ALA A 208 -5.96 -8.62 6.21
C ALA A 208 -6.27 -9.85 5.35
N ASP A 209 -5.29 -10.75 5.21
CA ASP A 209 -5.55 -12.08 4.65
C ASP A 209 -6.33 -12.96 5.63
N GLU A 210 -6.11 -12.80 6.94
CA GLU A 210 -6.79 -13.57 7.99
C GLU A 210 -7.40 -12.67 9.08
N ILE A 211 -8.57 -13.04 9.57
CA ILE A 211 -9.14 -12.44 10.79
C ILE A 211 -9.01 -13.42 11.95
N VAL A 212 -8.45 -12.97 13.05
CA VAL A 212 -8.26 -13.77 14.27
C VAL A 212 -9.08 -13.23 15.44
N HIS A 213 -9.42 -14.11 16.38
CA HIS A 213 -9.99 -13.69 17.65
C HIS A 213 -9.03 -12.76 18.41
N THR A 214 -9.54 -11.73 19.09
CA THR A 214 -8.73 -10.75 19.84
C THR A 214 -7.82 -11.39 20.90
N ASP A 215 -8.16 -12.58 21.41
CA ASP A 215 -7.27 -13.30 22.34
C ASP A 215 -5.93 -13.71 21.70
N CYS A 216 -5.87 -13.86 20.37
CA CYS A 216 -4.61 -14.00 19.65
C CYS A 216 -3.67 -12.81 19.92
N MET A 217 -4.20 -11.60 19.85
CA MET A 217 -3.47 -10.35 20.07
C MET A 217 -3.00 -10.23 21.52
N ARG A 218 -3.80 -10.71 22.47
CA ARG A 218 -3.44 -10.79 23.89
C ARG A 218 -2.40 -11.86 24.19
N GLN A 219 -2.41 -12.97 23.44
CA GLN A 219 -1.45 -14.06 23.55
C GLN A 219 -0.07 -13.66 22.99
N PHE A 220 -0.04 -12.83 21.95
CA PHE A 220 1.18 -12.38 21.27
C PHE A 220 1.33 -10.84 21.25
N PRO A 221 1.28 -10.16 22.41
CA PRO A 221 1.14 -8.70 22.46
C PRO A 221 2.33 -7.96 21.85
N ASN A 222 3.54 -8.51 21.97
CA ASN A 222 4.75 -7.90 21.39
C ASN A 222 4.83 -8.01 19.86
N LEU A 223 4.02 -8.91 19.27
CA LEU A 223 3.93 -9.08 17.81
C LEU A 223 2.82 -8.22 17.20
N VAL A 224 2.00 -7.55 18.02
CA VAL A 224 1.04 -6.55 17.54
C VAL A 224 1.81 -5.30 17.14
N ARG A 225 1.86 -5.01 15.84
CA ARG A 225 2.68 -3.93 15.28
C ARG A 225 1.86 -2.68 14.99
N ILE A 226 0.62 -2.88 14.56
CA ILE A 226 -0.35 -1.81 14.37
C ILE A 226 -1.46 -2.03 15.42
N PRO A 227 -1.54 -1.17 16.45
CA PRO A 227 -2.58 -1.25 17.46
C PRO A 227 -3.91 -0.69 16.95
N ASP A 228 -5.02 -1.17 17.50
CA ASP A 228 -6.37 -0.73 17.15
C ASP A 228 -6.56 0.79 17.18
N ILE A 229 -5.91 1.49 18.12
CA ILE A 229 -6.09 2.94 18.32
C ILE A 229 -5.78 3.80 17.10
N VAL A 230 -4.91 3.36 16.19
CA VAL A 230 -4.57 4.10 14.96
C VAL A 230 -5.38 3.65 13.74
N VAL A 231 -6.24 2.64 13.88
CA VAL A 231 -6.97 2.01 12.78
C VAL A 231 -8.40 2.52 12.70
N ASP A 232 -8.85 2.88 11.50
CA ASP A 232 -10.24 3.29 11.25
C ASP A 232 -11.09 2.16 10.69
N ALA A 233 -10.50 1.27 9.89
CA ALA A 233 -11.20 0.14 9.29
C ALA A 233 -10.31 -1.10 9.17
N VAL A 234 -10.94 -2.27 9.26
CA VAL A 234 -10.36 -3.57 8.94
C VAL A 234 -11.17 -4.16 7.80
N VAL A 235 -10.49 -4.72 6.82
CA VAL A 235 -11.07 -5.43 5.68
C VAL A 235 -10.50 -6.84 5.64
N TYR A 236 -11.38 -7.84 5.61
CA TYR A 236 -10.99 -9.21 5.32
C TYR A 236 -11.02 -9.47 3.82
N TRP A 237 -9.86 -9.77 3.24
CA TRP A 237 -9.78 -10.14 1.82
C TRP A 237 -8.62 -11.11 1.58
N PRO A 238 -8.80 -12.43 1.78
CA PRO A 238 -7.77 -13.41 1.46
C PRO A 238 -7.26 -13.25 0.02
N PHE A 239 -5.94 -13.32 -0.16
CA PHE A 239 -5.23 -12.99 -1.40
C PHE A 239 -5.22 -11.48 -1.73
N ALA A 240 -5.31 -10.60 -0.72
CA ALA A 240 -5.34 -9.14 -0.92
C ALA A 240 -4.10 -8.59 -1.65
N ALA A 241 -2.94 -9.24 -1.47
CA ALA A 241 -1.69 -8.82 -2.09
C ALA A 241 -1.44 -9.41 -3.47
N TRP A 242 -2.25 -10.38 -3.92
CA TRP A 242 -2.03 -11.03 -5.21
C TRP A 242 -2.03 -9.99 -6.37
N PRO A 243 -1.06 -10.05 -7.31
CA PRO A 243 -0.11 -11.15 -7.56
C PRO A 243 1.20 -11.16 -6.75
N GLN A 244 1.37 -10.26 -5.80
CA GLN A 244 2.53 -10.26 -4.90
C GLN A 244 2.39 -11.31 -3.80
N SER A 245 3.45 -11.51 -3.02
CA SER A 245 3.45 -12.44 -1.90
C SER A 245 2.86 -11.87 -0.61
N SER A 246 2.39 -12.76 0.24
CA SER A 246 2.05 -12.52 1.65
C SER A 246 2.78 -13.55 2.49
N PRO A 247 3.85 -13.16 3.24
CA PRO A 247 4.67 -14.11 3.99
C PRO A 247 3.84 -15.00 4.93
N GLY A 248 4.09 -16.31 4.87
CA GLY A 248 3.36 -17.32 5.63
C GLY A 248 2.03 -17.77 5.02
N LEU A 249 1.54 -17.10 3.96
CA LEU A 249 0.23 -17.36 3.35
C LEU A 249 0.36 -17.80 1.89
N TYR A 250 1.08 -17.03 1.06
CA TYR A 250 1.30 -17.35 -0.35
C TYR A 250 2.52 -16.63 -0.93
N ASP A 251 3.19 -17.28 -1.87
CA ASP A 251 4.30 -16.72 -2.65
C ASP A 251 3.81 -15.87 -3.83
N VAL A 252 4.76 -15.24 -4.51
CA VAL A 252 4.49 -14.39 -5.68
C VAL A 252 3.97 -15.24 -6.83
N ASP A 253 2.90 -14.78 -7.48
CA ASP A 253 2.48 -15.30 -8.78
C ASP A 253 3.33 -14.64 -9.87
N GLU A 254 4.51 -15.21 -10.14
CA GLU A 254 5.45 -14.65 -11.11
C GLU A 254 4.86 -14.51 -12.52
N ASP A 255 4.03 -15.47 -12.92
CA ASP A 255 3.40 -15.49 -14.23
C ASP A 255 2.45 -14.30 -14.36
N HIS A 256 1.63 -14.04 -13.33
CA HIS A 256 0.75 -12.88 -13.33
C HIS A 256 1.47 -11.54 -13.11
N MET A 257 2.55 -11.51 -12.32
CA MET A 257 3.40 -10.32 -12.20
C MET A 257 3.93 -9.86 -13.56
N ARG A 258 4.43 -10.81 -14.38
CA ARG A 258 4.93 -10.53 -15.73
C ARG A 258 3.80 -10.18 -16.70
N SER A 259 2.69 -10.92 -16.67
CA SER A 259 1.57 -10.71 -17.57
C SER A 259 0.90 -9.35 -17.32
N MET A 260 0.67 -8.98 -16.06
CA MET A 260 0.15 -7.69 -15.64
C MET A 260 1.05 -6.56 -16.10
N ASN A 261 2.36 -6.63 -15.83
CA ASN A 261 3.27 -5.57 -16.24
C ASN A 261 3.31 -5.40 -17.77
N LYS A 262 3.27 -6.51 -18.52
CA LYS A 262 3.19 -6.46 -19.99
C LYS A 262 1.87 -5.84 -20.46
N ALA A 263 0.75 -6.19 -19.84
CA ALA A 263 -0.56 -5.68 -20.22
C ALA A 263 -0.71 -4.17 -19.95
N LEU A 264 0.01 -3.61 -18.97
CA LEU A 264 -0.03 -2.18 -18.66
C LEU A 264 0.82 -1.30 -19.62
N ALA A 265 1.49 -1.90 -20.61
CA ALA A 265 2.43 -1.19 -21.49
C ALA A 265 1.77 -0.27 -22.53
N THR A 266 0.54 -0.54 -22.95
CA THR A 266 -0.22 0.34 -23.86
C THR A 266 -1.62 0.60 -23.32
N GLU A 267 -2.27 1.67 -23.79
CA GLU A 267 -3.64 2.00 -23.39
C GLU A 267 -4.61 0.87 -23.72
N GLU A 268 -4.55 0.33 -24.94
CA GLU A 268 -5.42 -0.75 -25.40
C GLU A 268 -5.30 -2.01 -24.53
N THR A 269 -4.08 -2.47 -24.28
CA THR A 269 -3.85 -3.67 -23.45
C THR A 269 -4.17 -3.41 -21.98
N THR A 270 -4.04 -2.17 -21.52
CA THR A 270 -4.43 -1.77 -20.16
C THR A 270 -5.94 -1.87 -20.00
N GLN A 271 -6.73 -1.33 -20.93
CA GLN A 271 -8.19 -1.41 -20.87
C GLN A 271 -8.68 -2.86 -20.89
N GLN A 272 -8.04 -3.73 -21.68
CA GLN A 272 -8.33 -5.16 -21.65
C GLN A 272 -8.00 -5.79 -20.28
N TYR A 273 -6.85 -5.46 -19.69
CA TYR A 273 -6.49 -5.94 -18.34
C TYR A 273 -7.49 -5.48 -17.27
N LEU A 274 -7.95 -4.23 -17.33
CA LEU A 274 -8.97 -3.72 -16.40
C LEU A 274 -10.28 -4.49 -16.52
N LYS A 275 -10.73 -4.76 -17.75
CA LYS A 275 -11.92 -5.58 -17.99
C LYS A 275 -11.79 -6.97 -17.38
N ASP A 276 -10.63 -7.61 -17.55
CA ASP A 276 -10.42 -9.01 -17.17
C ASP A 276 -10.09 -9.19 -15.68
N TYR A 277 -9.40 -8.22 -15.05
CA TYR A 277 -8.84 -8.37 -13.70
C TYR A 277 -9.24 -7.30 -12.69
N VAL A 278 -10.11 -6.35 -13.06
CA VAL A 278 -10.66 -5.32 -12.15
C VAL A 278 -12.17 -5.34 -12.18
N PHE A 279 -12.78 -5.35 -13.37
CA PHE A 279 -14.24 -5.24 -13.52
C PHE A 279 -14.96 -6.60 -13.68
N SER A 280 -14.24 -7.72 -13.77
CA SER A 280 -14.78 -9.05 -14.07
C SER A 280 -15.42 -9.78 -12.89
N TYR A 281 -15.10 -9.42 -11.65
CA TYR A 281 -15.58 -10.09 -10.43
C TYR A 281 -16.52 -9.19 -9.63
N GLN A 282 -17.40 -9.74 -8.80
CA GLN A 282 -18.31 -8.95 -7.94
C GLN A 282 -18.22 -9.33 -6.46
N SER A 283 -17.74 -10.53 -6.18
CA SER A 283 -17.54 -11.05 -4.83
C SER A 283 -16.11 -11.55 -4.63
N HIS A 284 -15.73 -11.76 -3.36
CA HIS A 284 -14.47 -12.43 -3.03
C HIS A 284 -14.36 -13.83 -3.65
N ARG A 285 -15.47 -14.57 -3.73
CA ARG A 285 -15.51 -15.88 -4.40
C ARG A 285 -15.17 -15.76 -5.88
N ASP A 286 -15.72 -14.77 -6.57
CA ASP A 286 -15.44 -14.53 -7.99
C ASP A 286 -13.98 -14.10 -8.20
N TYR A 287 -13.44 -13.29 -7.29
CA TYR A 287 -12.03 -12.89 -7.29
C TYR A 287 -11.09 -14.11 -7.17
N LEU A 288 -11.35 -15.02 -6.23
CA LEU A 288 -10.60 -16.26 -6.11
C LEU A 288 -10.77 -17.18 -7.34
N GLY A 289 -11.95 -17.19 -7.94
CA GLY A 289 -12.23 -17.88 -9.20
C GLY A 289 -11.43 -17.32 -10.38
N MET A 290 -11.30 -16.00 -10.44
CA MET A 290 -10.52 -15.27 -11.45
C MET A 290 -9.02 -15.57 -11.34
N ILE A 291 -8.47 -15.70 -10.13
CA ILE A 291 -7.06 -16.12 -9.93
C ILE A 291 -6.86 -17.57 -10.40
N GLY A 292 -7.87 -18.42 -10.21
CA GLY A 292 -7.86 -19.83 -10.59
C GLY A 292 -7.33 -20.74 -9.48
N ASN A 293 -7.91 -21.95 -9.38
CA ASN A 293 -7.56 -22.90 -8.32
C ASN A 293 -6.12 -23.39 -8.41
N GLU A 294 -5.66 -23.75 -9.62
CA GLU A 294 -4.31 -24.26 -9.86
C GLU A 294 -3.23 -23.25 -9.42
N THR A 295 -3.39 -21.98 -9.81
CA THR A 295 -2.51 -20.89 -9.39
C THR A 295 -2.48 -20.76 -7.87
N ARG A 296 -3.67 -20.72 -7.22
CA ARG A 296 -3.76 -20.58 -5.76
C ARG A 296 -3.13 -21.76 -5.03
N GLU A 297 -3.36 -22.99 -5.48
CA GLU A 297 -2.75 -24.19 -4.90
C GLU A 297 -1.22 -24.16 -5.04
N LYS A 298 -0.70 -23.73 -6.21
CA LYS A 298 0.73 -23.58 -6.44
C LYS A 298 1.37 -22.55 -5.49
N ILE A 299 0.84 -21.34 -5.43
CA ILE A 299 1.47 -20.25 -4.65
C ILE A 299 1.27 -20.38 -3.14
N THR A 300 0.27 -21.13 -2.68
CA THR A 300 0.08 -21.40 -1.24
C THR A 300 0.97 -22.52 -0.70
N GLN A 301 1.63 -23.29 -1.57
CA GLN A 301 2.68 -24.25 -1.20
C GLN A 301 4.01 -23.54 -0.89
N THR A 302 3.95 -22.48 -0.09
CA THR A 302 5.13 -21.70 0.32
C THR A 302 5.91 -22.40 1.42
N GLU A 303 7.24 -22.34 1.34
CA GLU A 303 8.16 -22.82 2.38
C GLU A 303 7.95 -22.08 3.72
N THR A 304 7.30 -20.92 3.69
CA THR A 304 7.05 -20.09 4.87
C THR A 304 5.73 -20.40 5.59
N SER A 305 4.94 -21.35 5.10
CA SER A 305 3.59 -21.65 5.63
C SER A 305 3.55 -22.02 7.12
N PHE A 306 4.66 -22.53 7.67
CA PHE A 306 4.81 -22.83 9.10
C PHE A 306 4.72 -21.58 10.00
N LEU A 307 4.95 -20.38 9.45
CA LEU A 307 4.84 -19.12 10.21
C LEU A 307 3.41 -18.88 10.73
N MET A 308 2.39 -19.47 10.09
CA MET A 308 0.99 -19.36 10.51
C MET A 308 0.60 -20.33 11.63
N ASP A 309 1.38 -21.37 11.90
CA ASP A 309 1.02 -22.47 12.81
C ASP A 309 0.65 -22.01 14.24
N PRO A 310 1.34 -21.04 14.87
CA PRO A 310 0.95 -20.53 16.18
C PRO A 310 -0.42 -19.85 16.21
N TYR A 311 -0.90 -19.41 15.04
CA TYR A 311 -2.08 -18.56 14.89
C TYR A 311 -3.33 -19.29 14.40
N ARG A 312 -3.19 -20.45 13.73
CA ARG A 312 -4.30 -21.17 13.07
C ARG A 312 -5.50 -21.41 13.98
N LYS A 313 -5.26 -21.70 15.26
CA LYS A 313 -6.33 -21.96 16.25
C LYS A 313 -7.19 -20.74 16.59
N TRP A 314 -6.74 -19.54 16.24
CA TRP A 314 -7.43 -18.28 16.52
C TRP A 314 -8.16 -17.72 15.31
N ILE A 315 -7.95 -18.26 14.11
CA ILE A 315 -8.58 -17.79 12.88
C ILE A 315 -10.10 -17.98 13.00
N LEU A 316 -10.85 -16.91 12.75
CA LEU A 316 -12.30 -16.93 12.76
C LEU A 316 -12.82 -17.63 11.49
N SER A 317 -13.96 -18.30 11.62
CA SER A 317 -14.65 -18.88 10.47
C SER A 317 -15.24 -17.78 9.57
N ALA A 318 -15.47 -18.11 8.30
CA ALA A 318 -16.11 -17.19 7.35
C ALA A 318 -17.49 -16.70 7.82
N ASP A 319 -18.26 -17.54 8.50
CA ASP A 319 -19.59 -17.19 9.04
C ASP A 319 -19.49 -16.19 10.21
N GLU A 320 -18.48 -16.32 11.07
CA GLU A 320 -18.21 -15.36 12.14
C GLU A 320 -17.78 -14.01 11.56
N ILE A 321 -16.88 -14.03 10.58
CA ILE A 321 -16.41 -12.83 9.88
C ILE A 321 -17.57 -12.11 9.19
N ALA A 322 -18.44 -12.83 8.46
CA ALA A 322 -19.58 -12.23 7.77
C ALA A 322 -20.55 -11.52 8.73
N LYS A 323 -20.80 -12.09 9.92
CA LYS A 323 -21.62 -11.43 10.96
C LYS A 323 -20.97 -10.15 11.45
N LEU A 324 -19.67 -10.18 11.72
CA LEU A 324 -18.91 -9.01 12.20
C LEU A 324 -18.86 -7.88 11.17
N VAL A 325 -18.73 -8.20 9.87
CA VAL A 325 -18.82 -7.21 8.79
C VAL A 325 -20.17 -6.50 8.79
N LEU A 326 -21.28 -7.26 8.90
CA LEU A 326 -22.63 -6.69 8.97
C LEU A 326 -22.85 -5.82 10.21
N GLU A 327 -22.12 -6.05 11.30
CA GLU A 327 -22.16 -5.23 12.51
C GLU A 327 -21.34 -3.95 12.37
N GLY A 328 -20.14 -4.00 11.78
CA GLY A 328 -19.29 -2.82 11.56
C GLY A 328 -19.81 -1.86 10.48
N GLU A 329 -20.72 -2.33 9.62
CA GLU A 329 -21.35 -1.50 8.59
C GLU A 329 -22.58 -0.71 9.07
N ARG A 330 -23.16 -1.05 10.23
CA ARG A 330 -24.32 -0.36 10.82
C ARG A 330 -23.95 0.97 11.46
#